data_AF-A0A212J7K3-F1
#
_entry.id   AF-A0A212J7K3-F1
#
_cell.length_a   1.000
_cell.length_b   1.000
_cell.length_c   1.000
_cell.angle_alpha   90.00
_cell.angle_beta   90.00
_cell.angle_gamma   90.00
#
_symmetry.space_group_name_H-M   'P 1'
#
loop_
_entity.id
_entity.type
_entity.pdbx_description
1 polymer ?
#
loop_
_entity_poly.entity_id
_entity_poly.type
_entity_poly.pdbx_seq_one_letter_code
_entity_poly.pdbx_strand_id
1 'polypeptide(L)'
;MVIKGLILLVVTLLSGLFMIVAIFWAIVKWSNKKSRDTGCLLAILFFILAIFCGIYLVYKGVNTVIEKVPEIKEQAVESIADAYTMYYGDSPYMNSLKAMQPTDSIIPETYFTYAGFRDSYRIPLIYPYSINAIDDMEYGSLDDESGIKNIVKEKNKAKNILSNLTFFAFDKNMLLAKTVSHSKTEIKYVIFHFATKQAEVFDNEVDMRKKAEETGFDMTKSMERMSTYYYDLF
;
A
#
# COMPACT_ATOMS: atom_id res chain seq x y z
N MET A 1 -5.82 17.67 23.40
CA MET A 1 -6.45 16.43 23.93
C MET A 1 -5.88 16.01 25.29
N VAL A 2 -4.55 16.02 25.47
CA VAL A 2 -3.87 15.55 26.70
C VAL A 2 -4.35 16.25 27.99
N ILE A 3 -4.51 17.57 27.99
CA ILE A 3 -4.94 18.34 29.18
C ILE A 3 -6.33 17.93 29.69
N LYS A 4 -7.28 17.65 28.78
CA LYS A 4 -8.63 17.21 29.15
C LYS A 4 -8.62 15.81 29.79
N GLY A 5 -7.77 14.91 29.31
CA GLY A 5 -7.58 13.58 29.91
C GLY A 5 -6.91 13.63 31.28
N LEU A 6 -5.91 14.52 31.43
CA LEU A 6 -5.18 14.71 32.68
C LEU A 6 -6.09 15.28 33.78
N ILE A 7 -6.96 16.25 33.44
CA ILE A 7 -7.98 16.78 34.35
C ILE A 7 -8.95 15.68 34.79
N LEU A 8 -9.40 14.82 33.87
CA LEU A 8 -10.33 13.74 34.18
C LEU A 8 -9.71 12.71 35.16
N LEU A 9 -8.43 12.39 34.96
CA LEU A 9 -7.68 11.47 35.83
C LEU A 9 -7.53 12.06 37.24
N VAL A 10 -7.18 13.35 37.34
CA VAL A 10 -7.08 14.07 38.62
C VAL A 10 -8.43 14.12 39.35
N VAL A 11 -9.52 14.43 38.65
CA VAL A 11 -10.87 14.45 39.23
C VAL A 11 -11.29 13.06 39.73
N THR A 12 -10.93 11.99 39.01
CA THR A 12 -11.23 10.61 39.40
C THR A 12 -10.46 10.20 40.66
N LEU A 13 -9.17 10.54 40.74
CA LEU A 13 -8.34 10.29 41.93
C LEU A 13 -8.86 11.06 43.16
N LEU A 14 -9.21 12.34 42.99
CA LEU A 14 -9.77 13.15 44.07
C LEU A 14 -11.13 12.61 44.55
N SER A 15 -11.97 12.15 43.62
CA SER A 15 -13.28 11.56 43.96
C SER A 15 -13.13 10.26 44.76
N GLY A 16 -12.17 9.40 44.39
CA GLY A 16 -11.83 8.19 45.16
C GLY A 16 -11.30 8.52 46.55
N LEU A 17 -10.46 9.55 46.68
CA LEU A 17 -9.95 10.02 47.97
C LEU A 17 -11.07 10.49 48.90
N PHE A 18 -12.01 11.32 48.40
CA PHE A 18 -13.15 11.78 49.18
C PHE A 18 -14.08 10.64 49.60
N MET A 19 -14.26 9.62 48.75
CA MET A 19 -15.04 8.43 49.09
C MET A 19 -14.42 7.66 50.27
N ILE A 20 -13.09 7.46 50.26
CA ILE A 20 -12.37 6.79 51.35
C ILE A 20 -12.57 7.56 52.66
N VAL A 21 -12.39 8.89 52.64
CA VAL A 21 -12.59 9.74 53.82
C VAL A 21 -14.03 9.66 54.35
N ALA A 22 -15.02 9.65 53.47
CA ALA A 22 -16.43 9.52 53.86
C ALA A 22 -16.75 8.16 54.49
N ILE A 23 -16.16 7.07 53.98
CA ILE A 23 -16.33 5.72 54.54
C ILE A 23 -15.69 5.65 55.94
N PHE A 24 -14.46 6.14 56.11
CA PHE A 24 -13.81 6.18 57.43
C PHE A 24 -14.63 6.98 58.44
N TRP A 25 -15.16 8.14 58.03
CA TRP A 25 -15.98 8.96 58.91
C TRP A 25 -17.30 8.27 59.28
N ALA A 26 -17.93 7.57 58.34
CA ALA A 26 -19.14 6.79 58.59
C ALA A 26 -18.89 5.62 59.58
N ILE A 27 -17.77 4.91 59.45
CA ILE A 27 -17.37 3.82 60.38
C ILE A 27 -17.15 4.37 61.80
N VAL A 28 -16.40 5.47 61.93
CA VAL A 28 -16.13 6.12 63.23
C VAL A 28 -17.43 6.60 63.88
N LYS A 29 -18.38 7.11 63.09
CA LYS A 29 -19.65 7.61 63.61
C LYS A 29 -20.63 6.50 63.98
N TRP A 30 -20.65 5.39 63.25
CA TRP A 30 -21.47 4.21 63.58
C TRP A 30 -21.07 3.60 64.94
N SER A 31 -19.77 3.60 65.26
CA SER A 31 -19.25 3.19 66.57
C SER A 31 -19.87 3.98 67.75
N ASN A 32 -20.26 5.24 67.53
CA ASN A 32 -20.93 6.08 68.52
C ASN A 32 -22.46 5.98 68.40
N LYS A 33 -23.08 5.14 69.25
CA LYS A 33 -24.52 4.78 69.31
C LYS A 33 -25.54 5.92 69.55
N LYS A 34 -25.33 7.15 69.08
CA LYS A 34 -26.34 8.24 69.14
C LYS A 34 -26.70 8.76 67.75
N SER A 35 -27.93 8.38 67.36
CA SER A 35 -28.70 8.83 66.19
C SER A 35 -28.18 8.38 64.82
N ARG A 36 -29.08 7.80 64.02
CA ARG A 36 -28.89 7.58 62.57
C ARG A 36 -28.84 8.95 61.91
N ASP A 37 -27.65 9.48 61.85
CA ASP A 37 -27.35 10.84 61.45
C ASP A 37 -27.34 10.95 59.92
N THR A 38 -27.88 12.05 59.39
CA THR A 38 -28.01 12.39 57.96
C THR A 38 -26.72 12.18 57.14
N GLY A 39 -25.55 12.18 57.80
CA GLY A 39 -24.26 11.87 57.18
C GLY A 39 -24.16 10.46 56.58
N CYS A 40 -24.77 9.42 57.16
CA CYS A 40 -24.74 8.07 56.59
C CYS A 40 -25.57 7.97 55.31
N LEU A 41 -26.69 8.70 55.22
CA LEU A 41 -27.50 8.76 54.00
C LEU A 41 -26.79 9.53 52.88
N LEU A 42 -26.10 10.62 53.22
CA LEU A 42 -25.25 11.37 52.29
C LEU A 42 -24.09 10.51 51.75
N ALA A 43 -23.44 9.71 52.60
CA ALA A 43 -22.37 8.81 52.18
C ALA A 43 -22.87 7.76 51.18
N ILE A 44 -24.05 7.17 51.41
CA ILE A 44 -24.67 6.21 50.48
C ILE A 44 -25.03 6.90 49.15
N LEU A 45 -25.58 8.12 49.20
CA LEU A 45 -25.92 8.89 47.99
C LEU A 45 -24.69 9.21 47.14
N PHE A 46 -23.59 9.67 47.77
CA PHE A 46 -22.33 9.93 47.07
C PHE A 46 -21.70 8.66 46.51
N PHE A 47 -21.84 7.53 47.19
CA PHE A 47 -21.39 6.23 46.69
C PHE A 47 -22.13 5.84 45.41
N ILE A 48 -23.46 5.99 45.38
CA ILE A 48 -24.29 5.70 44.20
C ILE A 48 -23.91 6.64 43.03
N LEU A 49 -23.75 7.94 43.28
CA LEU A 49 -23.32 8.91 42.26
C LEU A 49 -21.95 8.58 41.69
N ALA A 50 -21.00 8.15 42.53
CA ALA A 50 -19.68 7.75 42.07
C ALA A 50 -19.72 6.50 41.17
N ILE A 51 -20.59 5.53 41.47
CA ILE A 51 -20.81 4.38 40.60
C ILE A 51 -21.36 4.82 39.24
N PHE A 52 -22.39 5.69 39.21
CA PHE A 52 -22.94 6.20 37.94
C PHE A 52 -21.91 6.98 37.13
N CYS A 53 -21.10 7.83 37.77
CA CYS A 53 -20.00 8.51 37.10
C CYS A 53 -18.97 7.52 36.53
N GLY A 54 -18.59 6.48 37.28
CA GLY A 54 -17.69 5.44 36.82
C GLY A 54 -18.23 4.71 35.57
N ILE A 55 -19.51 4.30 35.60
CA ILE A 55 -20.17 3.67 34.46
C ILE A 55 -20.19 4.60 33.25
N TYR A 56 -20.53 5.88 33.43
CA TYR A 56 -20.55 6.86 32.36
C TYR A 56 -19.17 7.10 31.74
N LEU A 57 -18.11 7.15 32.56
CA LEU A 57 -16.74 7.31 32.07
C LEU A 57 -16.26 6.09 31.28
N VAL A 58 -16.57 4.88 31.75
CA VAL A 58 -16.28 3.65 30.99
C VAL A 58 -17.04 3.65 29.67
N TYR A 59 -18.33 3.94 29.68
CA TYR A 59 -19.16 4.04 28.47
C TYR A 59 -18.58 5.04 27.46
N LYS A 60 -18.23 6.24 27.90
CA LYS A 60 -17.66 7.28 27.04
C LYS A 60 -16.28 6.89 26.52
N GLY A 61 -15.44 6.27 27.35
CA GLY A 61 -14.14 5.75 26.97
C GLY A 61 -14.25 4.67 25.89
N VAL A 62 -15.11 3.68 26.11
CA VAL A 62 -15.38 2.59 25.15
C VAL A 62 -15.91 3.14 23.84
N ASN A 63 -16.90 4.03 23.85
CA ASN A 63 -17.43 4.60 22.60
C ASN A 63 -16.40 5.43 21.84
N THR A 64 -15.58 6.24 22.54
CA THR A 64 -14.51 7.01 21.88
C THR A 64 -13.48 6.07 21.24
N VAL A 65 -13.15 4.94 21.89
CA VAL A 65 -12.25 3.94 21.33
C VAL A 65 -12.89 3.27 20.12
N ILE A 66 -14.15 2.81 20.22
CA ILE A 66 -14.89 2.19 19.11
C ILE A 66 -14.97 3.13 17.91
N GLU A 67 -15.22 4.42 18.12
CA GLU A 67 -15.29 5.42 17.05
C GLU A 67 -13.93 5.67 16.38
N LYS A 68 -12.82 5.68 17.14
CA LYS A 68 -11.50 6.04 16.62
C LYS A 68 -10.64 4.86 16.14
N VAL A 69 -10.94 3.64 16.58
CA VAL A 69 -10.20 2.43 16.19
C VAL A 69 -10.19 2.21 14.66
N PRO A 70 -11.30 2.38 13.92
CA PRO A 70 -11.29 2.22 12.47
C PRO A 70 -10.34 3.21 11.77
N GLU A 71 -10.40 4.49 12.14
CA GLU A 71 -9.55 5.55 11.57
C GLU A 71 -8.06 5.29 11.83
N ILE A 72 -7.70 4.92 13.06
CA ILE A 72 -6.31 4.60 13.42
C ILE A 72 -5.83 3.36 12.67
N LYS A 73 -6.71 2.36 12.50
CA LYS A 73 -6.39 1.15 11.74
C LYS A 73 -6.15 1.48 10.26
N GLU A 74 -7.00 2.30 9.65
CA GLU A 74 -6.85 2.74 8.26
C GLU A 74 -5.55 3.53 8.07
N GLN A 75 -5.29 4.53 8.93
CA GLN A 75 -4.03 5.29 8.90
C GLN A 75 -2.80 4.40 9.07
N ALA A 76 -2.85 3.40 9.95
CA ALA A 76 -1.75 2.46 10.12
C ALA A 76 -1.54 1.61 8.86
N VAL A 77 -2.62 1.15 8.22
CA VAL A 77 -2.55 0.38 6.98
C VAL A 77 -2.00 1.23 5.83
N GLU A 78 -2.46 2.47 5.67
CA GLU A 78 -1.95 3.40 4.66
C GLU A 78 -0.48 3.74 4.89
N SER A 79 -0.09 4.04 6.14
CA SER A 79 1.30 4.32 6.48
C SER A 79 2.23 3.15 6.20
N ILE A 80 1.78 1.92 6.45
CA ILE A 80 2.52 0.70 6.07
C ILE A 80 2.59 0.60 4.55
N ALA A 81 1.47 0.80 3.85
CA ALA A 81 1.44 0.72 2.40
C ALA A 81 2.42 1.71 1.75
N ASP A 82 2.43 2.96 2.21
CA ASP A 82 3.32 4.00 1.73
C ASP A 82 4.80 3.69 2.03
N ALA A 83 5.10 3.17 3.22
CA ALA A 83 6.48 2.83 3.60
C ALA A 83 7.12 1.73 2.75
N TYR A 84 6.31 0.85 2.16
CA TYR A 84 6.77 -0.24 1.29
C TYR A 84 6.51 0.01 -0.19
N THR A 85 5.84 1.11 -0.55
CA THR A 85 5.63 1.47 -1.95
C THR A 85 6.89 2.16 -2.48
N MET A 86 7.35 1.71 -3.63
CA MET A 86 8.52 2.27 -4.31
C MET A 86 8.06 3.20 -5.43
N TYR A 87 8.74 4.33 -5.56
CA TYR A 87 8.48 5.31 -6.61
C TYR A 87 9.77 5.65 -7.36
N TYR A 88 9.65 5.80 -8.68
CA TYR A 88 10.70 6.34 -9.53
C TYR A 88 10.78 7.86 -9.36
N GLY A 89 12.02 8.36 -9.37
CA GLY A 89 12.30 9.78 -9.49
C GLY A 89 12.40 10.21 -10.95
N ASP A 90 12.85 11.45 -11.17
CA ASP A 90 13.26 11.89 -12.49
C ASP A 90 14.66 11.39 -12.80
N SER A 91 14.79 10.62 -13.89
CA SER A 91 16.05 10.11 -14.40
C SER A 91 16.18 10.41 -15.90
N PRO A 92 17.41 10.50 -16.46
CA PRO A 92 17.61 10.63 -17.90
C PRO A 92 16.92 9.51 -18.70
N TYR A 93 16.92 8.30 -18.14
CA TYR A 93 16.26 7.15 -18.72
C TYR A 93 14.74 7.32 -18.72
N MET A 94 14.16 7.72 -17.58
CA MET A 94 12.73 7.99 -17.44
C MET A 94 12.26 9.09 -18.40
N ASN A 95 13.06 10.16 -18.57
CA ASN A 95 12.77 11.22 -19.52
C ASN A 95 12.78 10.72 -20.98
N SER A 96 13.73 9.84 -21.31
CA SER A 96 13.78 9.18 -22.63
C SER A 96 12.56 8.29 -22.85
N LEU A 97 12.10 7.57 -21.81
CA LEU A 97 10.88 6.77 -21.87
C LEU A 97 9.62 7.62 -22.07
N LYS A 98 9.50 8.74 -21.35
CA LYS A 98 8.40 9.71 -21.52
C LYS A 98 8.39 10.29 -22.94
N ALA A 99 9.56 10.52 -23.53
CA ALA A 99 9.68 11.03 -24.91
C ALA A 99 9.30 10.01 -26.00
N MET A 100 9.35 8.70 -25.70
CA MET A 100 8.94 7.64 -26.63
C MET A 100 7.42 7.41 -26.69
N GLN A 101 6.66 8.06 -25.80
CA GLN A 101 5.23 7.82 -25.68
C GLN A 101 4.43 8.35 -26.88
N PRO A 102 3.30 7.71 -27.23
CA PRO A 102 2.39 8.25 -28.23
C PRO A 102 1.79 9.58 -27.75
N THR A 103 1.77 10.59 -28.63
CA THR A 103 1.25 11.93 -28.33
C THR A 103 -0.25 11.98 -28.05
N ASP A 104 -0.98 10.98 -28.55
CA ASP A 104 -2.45 11.01 -28.59
C ASP A 104 -3.07 10.27 -27.39
N SER A 105 -2.25 9.78 -26.45
CA SER A 105 -2.70 9.03 -25.28
C SER A 105 -2.76 9.88 -24.02
N ILE A 106 -3.88 9.79 -23.28
CA ILE A 106 -3.97 10.36 -21.93
C ILE A 106 -3.34 9.35 -20.97
N ILE A 107 -2.10 9.62 -20.58
CA ILE A 107 -1.33 8.76 -19.67
C ILE A 107 -1.54 9.22 -18.22
N PRO A 108 -1.96 8.34 -17.30
CA PRO A 108 -2.05 8.68 -15.88
C PRO A 108 -0.70 9.14 -15.34
N GLU A 109 -0.69 10.20 -14.53
CA GLU A 109 0.55 10.75 -13.93
C GLU A 109 1.34 9.68 -13.16
N THR A 110 0.63 8.79 -12.47
CA THR A 110 1.23 7.71 -11.67
C THR A 110 1.88 6.60 -12.49
N TYR A 111 1.67 6.55 -13.80
CA TYR A 111 2.15 5.47 -14.66
C TYR A 111 3.68 5.39 -14.71
N PHE A 112 4.34 6.54 -14.73
CA PHE A 112 5.81 6.62 -14.74
C PHE A 112 6.42 6.67 -13.34
N THR A 113 5.64 6.96 -12.31
CA THR A 113 6.20 7.15 -10.97
C THR A 113 6.09 5.90 -10.10
N TYR A 114 5.13 5.01 -10.33
CA TYR A 114 4.97 3.81 -9.49
C TYR A 114 5.92 2.67 -9.91
N ALA A 115 6.85 2.32 -9.02
CA ALA A 115 7.87 1.28 -9.22
C ALA A 115 7.51 -0.08 -8.60
N GLY A 116 6.41 -0.14 -7.83
CA GLY A 116 5.92 -1.37 -7.22
C GLY A 116 5.77 -1.29 -5.70
N PHE A 117 5.63 -2.45 -5.06
CA PHE A 117 5.35 -2.57 -3.63
C PHE A 117 6.14 -3.73 -3.04
N ARG A 118 7.03 -3.44 -2.08
CA ARG A 118 7.88 -4.42 -1.39
C ARG A 118 8.72 -5.28 -2.35
N ASP A 119 8.24 -6.46 -2.67
CA ASP A 119 8.84 -7.51 -3.51
C ASP A 119 8.14 -7.61 -4.87
N SER A 120 7.21 -6.71 -5.16
CA SER A 120 6.65 -6.51 -6.49
C SER A 120 7.35 -5.35 -7.18
N TYR A 121 7.93 -5.62 -8.33
CA TYR A 121 8.69 -4.67 -9.15
C TYR A 121 7.94 -4.40 -10.44
N ARG A 122 7.85 -3.12 -10.83
CA ARG A 122 7.13 -2.69 -12.03
C ARG A 122 7.98 -1.75 -12.86
N ILE A 123 8.17 -2.07 -14.13
CA ILE A 123 8.88 -1.25 -15.12
C ILE A 123 7.86 -0.74 -16.14
N PRO A 124 7.60 0.58 -16.22
CA PRO A 124 6.77 1.13 -17.29
C PRO A 124 7.48 1.01 -18.65
N LEU A 125 6.73 0.66 -19.70
CA LEU A 125 7.17 0.71 -21.09
C LEU A 125 6.38 1.80 -21.84
N ILE A 126 6.05 1.54 -23.11
CA ILE A 126 5.11 2.36 -23.88
C ILE A 126 3.71 2.14 -23.33
N TYR A 127 3.02 3.21 -22.94
CA TYR A 127 1.67 3.13 -22.39
C TYR A 127 0.73 2.40 -23.38
N PRO A 128 -0.07 1.41 -22.93
CA PRO A 128 -0.36 1.05 -21.53
C PRO A 128 0.40 -0.18 -20.99
N TYR A 129 1.60 -0.48 -21.49
CA TYR A 129 2.29 -1.74 -21.19
C TYR A 129 3.40 -1.61 -20.14
N SER A 130 3.44 -2.54 -19.18
CA SER A 130 4.50 -2.62 -18.18
C SER A 130 5.07 -4.03 -18.06
N ILE A 131 6.32 -4.14 -17.60
CA ILE A 131 6.86 -5.41 -17.11
C ILE A 131 6.71 -5.46 -15.59
N ASN A 132 6.01 -6.48 -15.09
CA ASN A 132 5.86 -6.74 -13.66
C ASN A 132 6.59 -8.03 -13.26
N ALA A 133 7.25 -8.01 -12.11
CA ALA A 133 7.80 -9.19 -11.47
C ALA A 133 7.49 -9.19 -9.98
N ILE A 134 7.47 -10.39 -9.39
CA ILE A 134 7.14 -10.63 -7.99
C ILE A 134 8.22 -11.54 -7.41
N ASP A 135 8.58 -11.31 -6.16
CA ASP A 135 9.61 -12.00 -5.37
C ASP A 135 11.04 -11.71 -5.85
N ASP A 136 11.31 -11.81 -7.14
CA ASP A 136 12.59 -11.50 -7.77
C ASP A 136 12.44 -10.74 -9.11
N MET A 137 13.56 -10.35 -9.71
CA MET A 137 13.60 -9.71 -11.05
C MET A 137 14.17 -10.65 -12.13
N GLU A 138 14.15 -11.97 -11.89
CA GLU A 138 14.60 -12.95 -12.89
C GLU A 138 13.52 -13.22 -13.94
N TYR A 139 12.26 -13.21 -13.53
CA TYR A 139 11.10 -13.50 -14.40
C TYR A 139 10.08 -12.38 -14.33
N GLY A 140 9.97 -11.64 -15.42
CA GLY A 140 8.96 -10.63 -15.64
C GLY A 140 7.75 -11.16 -16.40
N SER A 141 6.72 -10.33 -16.42
CA SER A 141 5.49 -10.55 -17.13
C SER A 141 5.07 -9.25 -17.82
N LEU A 142 4.71 -9.33 -19.10
CA LEU A 142 4.19 -8.19 -19.85
C LEU A 142 2.70 -8.06 -19.54
N ASP A 143 2.32 -6.92 -18.98
CA ASP A 143 0.94 -6.63 -18.61
C ASP A 143 0.40 -5.42 -19.39
N ASP A 144 -0.87 -5.49 -19.78
CA ASP A 144 -1.65 -4.40 -20.35
C ASP A 144 -2.46 -3.74 -19.23
N GLU A 145 -2.12 -2.49 -18.91
CA GLU A 145 -2.74 -1.66 -17.89
C GLU A 145 -3.82 -0.71 -18.44
N SER A 146 -4.32 -0.96 -19.66
CA SER A 146 -5.36 -0.14 -20.26
C SER A 146 -6.62 -0.08 -19.38
N GLY A 147 -7.14 1.13 -19.19
CA GLY A 147 -8.34 1.37 -18.38
C GLY A 147 -8.09 1.44 -16.87
N ILE A 148 -6.85 1.25 -16.41
CA ILE A 148 -6.48 1.46 -15.00
C ILE A 148 -6.30 2.97 -14.75
N LYS A 149 -7.09 3.51 -13.81
CA LYS A 149 -7.02 4.94 -13.46
C LYS A 149 -6.00 5.21 -12.36
N ASN A 150 -5.89 4.29 -11.41
CA ASN A 150 -4.95 4.40 -10.30
C ASN A 150 -4.17 3.09 -10.14
N ILE A 151 -2.96 3.06 -10.69
CA ILE A 151 -2.11 1.86 -10.74
C ILE A 151 -1.71 1.38 -9.33
N VAL A 152 -1.53 2.31 -8.39
CA VAL A 152 -1.20 1.98 -6.99
C VAL A 152 -2.35 1.22 -6.32
N LYS A 153 -3.60 1.65 -6.54
CA LYS A 153 -4.79 1.04 -5.92
C LYS A 153 -5.33 -0.18 -6.66
N GLU A 154 -5.06 -0.27 -7.96
CA GLU A 154 -5.66 -1.27 -8.86
C GLU A 154 -4.64 -2.26 -9.45
N LYS A 155 -3.52 -2.47 -8.76
CA LYS A 155 -2.37 -3.30 -9.22
C LYS A 155 -2.72 -4.68 -9.80
N ASN A 156 -3.78 -5.33 -9.32
CA ASN A 156 -4.18 -6.67 -9.77
C ASN A 156 -5.17 -6.67 -10.95
N LYS A 157 -5.47 -5.50 -11.54
CA LYS A 157 -6.41 -5.40 -12.66
C LYS A 157 -5.74 -5.47 -14.03
N ALA A 158 -4.42 -5.40 -14.07
CA ALA A 158 -3.68 -5.47 -15.33
C ALA A 158 -3.88 -6.85 -15.98
N LYS A 159 -4.02 -6.86 -17.30
CA LYS A 159 -4.18 -8.10 -18.04
C LYS A 159 -2.81 -8.64 -18.41
N ASN A 160 -2.50 -9.86 -17.97
CA ASN A 160 -1.28 -10.52 -18.41
C ASN A 160 -1.32 -10.89 -19.90
N ILE A 161 -0.29 -10.49 -20.64
CA ILE A 161 -0.13 -10.70 -22.08
C ILE A 161 0.95 -11.75 -22.35
N LEU A 162 2.10 -11.60 -21.70
CA LEU A 162 3.21 -12.57 -21.79
C LEU A 162 3.76 -12.84 -20.39
N SER A 163 4.24 -14.06 -20.18
CA SER A 163 4.79 -14.53 -18.90
C SER A 163 6.19 -15.12 -19.08
N ASN A 164 6.94 -15.17 -17.99
CA ASN A 164 8.29 -15.74 -17.91
C ASN A 164 9.33 -15.05 -18.79
N LEU A 165 9.26 -13.72 -18.89
CA LEU A 165 10.25 -12.90 -19.60
C LEU A 165 11.53 -12.84 -18.78
N THR A 166 12.67 -13.16 -19.38
CA THR A 166 13.98 -13.14 -18.71
C THR A 166 14.87 -12.02 -19.23
N PHE A 167 14.76 -11.71 -20.52
CA PHE A 167 15.43 -10.60 -21.18
C PHE A 167 14.44 -9.89 -22.09
N PHE A 168 14.56 -8.58 -22.22
CA PHE A 168 13.75 -7.82 -23.16
C PHE A 168 14.45 -6.56 -23.65
N ALA A 169 13.98 -6.04 -24.79
CA ALA A 169 14.26 -4.72 -25.31
C ALA A 169 12.99 -4.15 -25.93
N PHE A 170 12.83 -2.83 -25.95
CA PHE A 170 11.66 -2.22 -26.58
C PHE A 170 11.99 -0.87 -27.21
N ASP A 171 11.23 -0.52 -28.23
CA ASP A 171 11.16 0.82 -28.79
C ASP A 171 9.73 1.36 -28.71
N LYS A 172 9.41 2.40 -29.47
CA LYS A 172 8.06 2.99 -29.50
C LYS A 172 6.99 2.09 -30.11
N ASN A 173 7.37 1.07 -30.89
CA ASN A 173 6.46 0.26 -31.72
C ASN A 173 6.30 -1.16 -31.18
N MET A 174 7.38 -1.77 -30.68
CA MET A 174 7.39 -3.18 -30.30
C MET A 174 8.34 -3.50 -29.14
N LEU A 175 8.08 -4.66 -28.54
CA LEU A 175 8.89 -5.32 -27.53
C LEU A 175 9.51 -6.59 -28.13
N LEU A 176 10.81 -6.78 -27.95
CA LEU A 176 11.50 -8.04 -28.13
C LEU A 176 11.69 -8.69 -26.76
N ALA A 177 11.37 -9.97 -26.64
CA ALA A 177 11.49 -10.66 -25.37
C ALA A 177 11.99 -12.10 -25.54
N LYS A 178 12.79 -12.55 -24.57
CA LYS A 178 13.15 -13.95 -24.36
C LYS A 178 12.30 -14.52 -23.24
N THR A 179 11.49 -15.53 -23.56
CA THR A 179 10.67 -16.24 -22.58
C THR A 179 11.25 -17.61 -22.28
N VAL A 180 11.29 -18.00 -21.02
CA VAL A 180 11.78 -19.31 -20.58
C VAL A 180 10.69 -20.01 -19.79
N SER A 181 10.27 -21.19 -20.24
CA SER A 181 9.31 -22.02 -19.50
C SER A 181 9.75 -22.29 -18.07
N HIS A 182 8.79 -22.60 -17.18
CA HIS A 182 9.07 -22.88 -15.77
C HIS A 182 10.01 -24.10 -15.57
N SER A 183 9.92 -25.10 -16.46
CA SER A 183 10.83 -26.25 -16.49
C SER A 183 12.23 -25.92 -17.03
N LYS A 184 12.45 -24.70 -17.52
CA LYS A 184 13.69 -24.22 -18.16
C LYS A 184 14.11 -25.02 -19.40
N THR A 185 13.22 -25.84 -19.94
CA THR A 185 13.49 -26.71 -21.10
C THR A 185 13.11 -26.06 -22.42
N GLU A 186 12.12 -25.17 -22.39
CA GLU A 186 11.63 -24.45 -23.56
C GLU A 186 12.01 -22.97 -23.47
N ILE A 187 12.76 -22.51 -24.46
CA ILE A 187 13.14 -21.12 -24.67
C ILE A 187 12.46 -20.67 -25.96
N LYS A 188 11.77 -19.53 -25.90
CA LYS A 188 11.16 -18.88 -27.06
C LYS A 188 11.55 -17.41 -27.10
N TYR A 189 11.52 -16.86 -28.31
CA TYR A 189 11.78 -15.46 -28.58
C TYR A 189 10.50 -14.85 -29.14
N VAL A 190 10.12 -13.66 -28.68
CA VAL A 190 8.82 -13.06 -28.98
C VAL A 190 9.01 -11.63 -29.45
N ILE A 191 8.31 -11.28 -30.53
CA ILE A 191 8.04 -9.89 -30.91
C ILE A 191 6.61 -9.59 -30.52
N PHE A 192 6.40 -8.58 -29.67
CA PHE A 192 5.08 -8.07 -29.35
C PHE A 192 4.89 -6.67 -29.90
N HIS A 193 3.89 -6.50 -30.76
CA HIS A 193 3.58 -5.23 -31.40
C HIS A 193 2.59 -4.42 -30.54
N PHE A 194 3.01 -3.27 -30.04
CA PHE A 194 2.20 -2.47 -29.10
C PHE A 194 0.89 -1.98 -29.71
N ALA A 195 0.91 -1.59 -30.99
CA ALA A 195 -0.24 -1.05 -31.70
C ALA A 195 -1.29 -2.13 -32.05
N THR A 196 -0.86 -3.28 -32.55
CA THR A 196 -1.76 -4.35 -33.03
C THR A 196 -2.10 -5.36 -31.95
N LYS A 197 -1.38 -5.34 -30.81
CA LYS A 197 -1.47 -6.31 -29.71
C LYS A 197 -1.15 -7.76 -30.12
N GLN A 198 -0.47 -7.94 -31.26
CA GLN A 198 -0.11 -9.26 -31.78
C GLN A 198 1.27 -9.67 -31.30
N ALA A 199 1.43 -10.96 -31.02
CA ALA A 199 2.70 -11.59 -30.67
C ALA A 199 3.13 -12.55 -31.79
N GLU A 200 4.38 -12.45 -32.24
CA GLU A 200 5.04 -13.41 -33.12
C GLU A 200 6.08 -14.18 -32.30
N VAL A 201 6.09 -15.50 -32.41
CA VAL A 201 6.95 -16.39 -31.61
C VAL A 201 7.96 -17.10 -32.50
N PHE A 202 9.21 -17.16 -32.05
CA PHE A 202 10.35 -17.70 -32.76
C PHE A 202 11.11 -18.70 -31.87
N ASP A 203 11.68 -19.73 -32.48
CA ASP A 203 12.48 -20.74 -31.79
C ASP A 203 13.92 -20.28 -31.52
N ASN A 204 14.39 -19.24 -32.23
CA ASN A 204 15.74 -18.73 -32.07
C ASN A 204 15.79 -17.19 -32.17
N GLU A 205 16.83 -16.63 -31.57
CA GLU A 205 17.03 -15.18 -31.47
C GLU A 205 17.34 -14.54 -32.82
N VAL A 206 18.06 -15.26 -33.70
CA VAL A 206 18.54 -14.74 -34.98
C VAL A 206 17.35 -14.42 -35.89
N ASP A 207 16.39 -15.33 -35.99
CA ASP A 207 15.19 -15.16 -36.82
C ASP A 207 14.28 -14.06 -36.26
N MET A 208 14.12 -14.00 -34.93
CA MET A 208 13.39 -12.90 -34.27
C MET A 208 14.07 -11.55 -34.57
N ARG A 209 15.39 -11.43 -34.42
CA ARG A 209 16.11 -10.18 -34.68
C ARG A 209 16.04 -9.77 -36.14
N LYS A 210 16.13 -10.72 -37.08
CA LYS A 210 15.95 -10.45 -38.51
C LYS A 210 14.54 -9.92 -38.80
N LYS A 211 13.51 -10.54 -38.22
CA LYS A 211 12.13 -10.08 -38.38
C LYS A 211 11.89 -8.71 -37.73
N ALA A 212 12.49 -8.45 -36.57
CA ALA A 212 12.43 -7.16 -35.90
C ALA A 212 13.07 -6.05 -36.75
N GLU A 213 14.22 -6.31 -37.37
CA GLU A 213 14.86 -5.38 -38.30
C GLU A 213 13.99 -5.09 -39.53
N GLU A 214 13.40 -6.14 -40.15
CA GLU A 214 12.48 -6.00 -41.28
C GLU A 214 11.22 -5.19 -40.93
N THR A 215 10.81 -5.19 -39.66
CA THR A 215 9.64 -4.47 -39.15
C THR A 215 9.98 -3.11 -38.54
N GLY A 216 11.25 -2.70 -38.61
CA GLY A 216 11.71 -1.36 -38.24
C GLY A 216 12.05 -1.17 -36.76
N PHE A 217 12.41 -2.24 -36.05
CA PHE A 217 12.93 -2.15 -34.68
C PHE A 217 14.25 -1.38 -34.62
N ASP A 218 14.44 -0.60 -33.55
CA ASP A 218 15.72 0.05 -33.27
C ASP A 218 16.81 -0.97 -32.84
N MET A 219 17.59 -1.43 -33.82
CA MET A 219 18.65 -2.43 -33.63
C MET A 219 19.83 -1.95 -32.77
N THR A 220 19.88 -0.67 -32.36
CA THR A 220 20.86 -0.18 -31.38
C THR A 220 20.54 -0.66 -29.95
N LYS A 221 19.30 -1.10 -29.72
CA LYS A 221 18.86 -1.61 -28.41
C LYS A 221 19.17 -3.11 -28.26
N SER A 222 19.87 -3.44 -27.19
CA SER A 222 20.13 -4.82 -26.76
C SER A 222 19.05 -5.33 -25.80
N MET A 223 18.74 -6.63 -25.87
CA MET A 223 17.92 -7.27 -24.85
C MET A 223 18.70 -7.38 -23.55
N GLU A 224 18.14 -6.88 -22.47
CA GLU A 224 18.76 -6.90 -21.14
C GLU A 224 17.82 -7.50 -20.10
N ARG A 225 18.36 -7.77 -18.92
CA ARG A 225 17.58 -8.29 -17.80
C ARG A 225 16.68 -7.19 -17.25
N MET A 226 15.55 -7.60 -16.68
CA MET A 226 14.63 -6.69 -15.99
C MET A 226 15.34 -5.84 -14.93
N SER A 227 16.25 -6.42 -14.16
CA SER A 227 17.01 -5.69 -13.14
C SER A 227 17.77 -4.49 -13.70
N THR A 228 18.33 -4.59 -14.91
CA THR A 228 19.07 -3.50 -15.54
C THR A 228 18.14 -2.31 -15.80
N TYR A 229 17.04 -2.56 -16.52
CA TYR A 229 16.01 -1.55 -16.79
C TYR A 229 15.41 -0.97 -15.50
N TYR A 230 15.19 -1.79 -14.47
CA TYR A 230 14.59 -1.35 -13.22
C TYR A 230 15.47 -0.31 -12.51
N TYR A 231 16.78 -0.56 -12.42
CA TYR A 231 17.70 0.35 -11.73
C TYR A 231 18.06 1.60 -12.53
N ASP A 232 18.03 1.55 -13.87
CA ASP A 232 18.25 2.72 -14.72
C ASP A 232 17.12 3.78 -14.60
N LEU A 233 15.95 3.37 -14.08
CA LEU A 233 14.81 4.26 -13.84
C LEU A 233 14.88 5.04 -12.51
N PHE A 234 15.87 4.78 -11.64
CA PHE A 234 16.13 5.53 -10.39
C PHE A 234 17.22 6.60 -10.58
#